data_AF-A0ABD0Q0G3-F1
#
_entry.id   AF-A0ABD0Q0G3-F1
#
_cell.length_a   1.000
_cell.length_b   1.000
_cell.length_c   1.000
_cell.angle_alpha   90.00
_cell.angle_beta   90.00
_cell.angle_gamma   90.00
#
_symmetry.space_group_name_H-M   'P 1'
#
loop_
_entity.id
_entity.type
_entity.pdbx_description
1 polymer ?
#
loop_
_entity_poly.entity_id
_entity_poly.type
_entity_poly.pdbx_seq_one_letter_code
_entity_poly.pdbx_strand_id
1 'polypeptide(L)' 'MTVCLSDSQLHLFLQTQLPVKHIEDCVQGHTPYTVTEAILTYASSNRGWVQEEGAGAQELWPTPVPYES' A
#
# COMPACT_ATOMS: atom_id res chain seq x y z
N MET A 1 16.49 0.09 -20.96
CA MET A 1 15.37 -0.07 -20.02
C MET A 1 15.85 0.43 -18.67
N THR A 2 15.21 1.46 -18.14
CA THR A 2 15.64 2.19 -16.94
C THR A 2 15.55 1.27 -15.73
N VAL A 3 16.67 0.67 -15.39
CA VAL A 3 16.86 -0.10 -14.15
C VAL A 3 17.56 0.80 -13.13
N CYS A 4 17.30 0.46 -11.87
CA CYS A 4 17.56 1.22 -10.64
C CYS A 4 16.46 2.24 -10.38
N LEU A 5 15.75 2.15 -9.25
CA LEU A 5 15.60 3.21 -8.25
C LEU A 5 14.87 2.63 -7.01
N SER A 6 15.56 2.61 -5.86
CA SER A 6 15.10 2.20 -4.53
C SER A 6 14.98 0.69 -4.29
N ASP A 7 15.50 0.27 -3.14
CA ASP A 7 15.53 -1.10 -2.66
C ASP A 7 14.10 -1.70 -2.69
N SER A 8 13.87 -2.74 -3.49
CA SER A 8 12.54 -3.34 -3.65
C SER A 8 12.03 -3.97 -2.35
N GLN A 9 12.95 -4.39 -1.48
CA GLN A 9 12.64 -4.88 -0.15
C GLN A 9 12.09 -3.75 0.73
N LEU A 10 12.66 -2.54 0.66
CA LEU A 10 12.15 -1.34 1.32
C LEU A 10 10.75 -0.97 0.81
N HIS A 11 10.53 -1.01 -0.51
CA HIS A 11 9.20 -0.77 -1.07
C HIS A 11 8.15 -1.75 -0.53
N LEU A 12 8.46 -3.03 -0.52
CA LEU A 12 7.56 -4.05 0.01
C LEU A 12 7.33 -3.88 1.52
N PHE A 13 8.36 -3.51 2.27
CA PHE A 13 8.26 -3.27 3.71
C PHE A 13 7.36 -2.08 4.05
N LEU A 14 7.45 -0.98 3.30
CA LEU A 14 6.67 0.23 3.56
C LEU A 14 5.25 0.17 2.97
N GLN A 15 5.05 -0.53 1.86
CA GLN A 15 3.81 -0.46 1.08
C GLN A 15 2.96 -1.74 1.17
N THR A 16 3.41 -2.77 1.87
CA THR A 16 2.66 -4.02 2.08
C THR A 16 2.80 -4.53 3.50
N GLN A 17 1.93 -5.47 3.91
CA GLN A 17 2.08 -6.24 5.15
C GLN A 17 2.68 -7.64 4.90
N LEU A 18 3.58 -7.78 3.92
CA LEU A 18 4.24 -9.06 3.70
C LEU A 18 5.21 -9.39 4.86
N PRO A 19 5.23 -10.63 5.36
CA PRO A 19 6.28 -11.07 6.27
C PRO A 19 7.66 -10.89 5.63
N VAL A 20 8.68 -10.57 6.43
CA VAL A 20 10.06 -10.33 5.93
C VAL A 20 10.56 -11.47 5.03
N LYS A 21 10.28 -12.72 5.40
CA LYS A 21 10.63 -13.89 4.59
C LYS A 21 9.99 -13.84 3.19
N HIS A 22 8.71 -13.44 3.09
CA HIS A 22 8.04 -13.29 1.80
C HIS A 22 8.55 -12.08 1.00
N ILE A 23 9.03 -11.03 1.68
CA ILE A 23 9.70 -9.91 1.02
C ILE A 23 11.00 -10.42 0.36
N GLU A 24 11.82 -11.17 1.10
CA GLU A 24 13.06 -11.77 0.60
C GLU A 24 12.79 -12.72 -0.58
N ASP A 25 11.84 -13.64 -0.42
CA ASP A 25 11.45 -14.57 -1.49
C ASP A 25 10.94 -13.80 -2.73
N CYS A 26 10.23 -12.68 -2.55
CA CYS A 26 9.70 -11.88 -3.66
C CYS A 26 10.79 -11.13 -4.41
N VAL A 27 11.74 -10.50 -3.72
CA VAL A 27 12.86 -9.79 -4.37
C VAL A 27 13.85 -10.75 -5.04
N GLN A 28 13.94 -12.00 -4.57
CA GLN A 28 14.72 -13.07 -5.19
C GLN A 28 13.99 -13.75 -6.37
N GLY A 29 12.70 -13.46 -6.59
CA GLY A 29 11.90 -14.07 -7.66
C GLY A 29 11.43 -15.50 -7.35
N HIS A 30 11.40 -15.90 -6.08
CA HIS A 30 10.87 -17.20 -5.63
C HIS A 30 9.36 -17.20 -5.39
N THR A 31 8.69 -16.04 -5.49
CA THR A 31 7.23 -15.92 -5.42
C THR A 31 6.59 -15.98 -6.80
N PRO A 32 5.31 -16.41 -6.89
CA PRO A 32 4.58 -16.42 -8.17
C PRO A 32 4.08 -15.04 -8.62
N TYR A 33 4.35 -13.98 -7.83
CA TYR A 33 3.98 -12.60 -8.11
C TYR A 33 5.22 -11.70 -8.02
N THR A 34 5.19 -10.59 -8.73
CA THR A 34 6.22 -9.56 -8.73
C THR A 34 6.05 -8.56 -7.58
N VAL A 35 7.09 -7.77 -7.32
CA VAL A 35 7.05 -6.65 -6.36
C VAL A 35 5.87 -5.72 -6.64
N THR A 36 5.67 -5.36 -7.91
CA THR A 36 4.58 -4.47 -8.34
C THR A 36 3.22 -5.10 -8.10
N GLU A 37 3.05 -6.38 -8.42
CA GLU A 37 1.79 -7.10 -8.17
C GLU A 37 1.49 -7.20 -6.68
N ALA A 38 2.49 -7.45 -5.83
CA ALA A 38 2.32 -7.46 -4.38
C ALA A 38 1.79 -6.12 -3.86
N ILE A 39 2.39 -5.01 -4.30
CA ILE A 39 2.00 -3.65 -3.89
C ILE A 39 0.59 -3.32 -4.39
N LEU A 40 0.30 -3.55 -5.67
CA LEU A 40 -1.02 -3.27 -6.25
C LEU A 40 -2.13 -4.14 -5.63
N THR A 41 -1.85 -5.42 -5.40
CA THR A 41 -2.79 -6.34 -4.76
C THR A 41 -3.08 -5.90 -3.32
N TYR A 42 -2.04 -5.51 -2.58
CA TYR A 42 -2.22 -5.05 -1.21
C TYR A 42 -3.00 -3.73 -1.14
N ALA A 43 -2.66 -2.75 -1.99
CA ALA A 43 -3.35 -1.47 -2.08
C ALA A 43 -4.83 -1.63 -2.46
N SER A 44 -5.15 -2.54 -3.38
CA SER A 44 -6.53 -2.82 -3.79
C SER A 44 -7.33 -3.66 -2.79
N SER A 45 -6.66 -4.40 -1.89
CA SER A 45 -7.33 -5.26 -0.90
C SER A 45 -7.96 -4.49 0.28
N ASN A 46 -7.88 -3.16 0.33
CA ASN A 46 -8.35 -2.30 1.43
C ASN A 46 -7.77 -2.64 2.82
N ARG A 47 -6.74 -3.51 2.90
CA ARG A 47 -6.09 -3.96 4.13
C ARG A 47 -5.24 -2.87 4.80
N GLY A 48 -4.80 -1.87 4.03
CA GLY A 48 -4.02 -0.73 4.53
C GLY A 48 -4.81 0.24 5.41
N TRP A 49 -6.14 0.28 5.27
CA TRP A 49 -6.99 1.22 6.01
C TRP A 49 -7.39 0.72 7.41
N VAL A 50 -7.17 -0.57 7.69
CA VAL A 50 -7.68 -1.22 8.91
C VAL A 50 -6.82 -0.89 10.15
N GLN A 51 -5.66 -0.23 10.00
CA GLN A 51 -4.74 0.05 11.11
C GLN A 51 -4.71 1.52 11.58
N GLU A 52 -5.60 2.38 11.09
CA GLU A 52 -5.72 3.78 11.53
C GLU A 52 -7.06 4.15 12.17
N GLU A 53 -7.96 3.20 12.44
CA GLU A 53 -9.14 3.42 13.28
C GLU A 53 -8.92 2.95 14.71
N GLY A 54 -8.03 3.69 15.38
CA GLY A 54 -7.77 3.60 16.81
C GLY A 54 -7.90 4.93 17.53
N ALA A 55 -8.57 5.96 16.98
CA ALA A 55 -9.06 7.14 17.71
C ALA A 55 -9.86 8.11 16.81
N GLY A 56 -11.20 8.00 16.83
CA GLY A 56 -12.11 9.13 16.72
C GLY A 56 -12.42 9.71 15.33
N ALA A 57 -13.70 10.02 15.15
CA ALA A 57 -14.30 10.84 14.08
C ALA A 57 -14.43 10.18 12.70
N GLN A 58 -15.50 9.40 12.59
CA GLN A 58 -16.36 9.41 11.41
C GLN A 58 -16.87 10.86 11.20
N GLU A 59 -16.09 11.72 10.54
CA GLU A 59 -16.63 13.00 10.02
C GLU A 59 -16.94 12.82 8.54
N LEU A 60 -18.21 12.47 8.34
CA LEU A 60 -19.02 12.72 7.16
C LEU A 60 -18.46 13.87 6.34
N TRP A 61 -18.17 13.58 5.07
CA TRP A 61 -17.68 14.56 4.11
C TRP A 61 -18.60 15.78 4.16
N PRO A 62 -18.11 16.99 4.47
CA PRO A 62 -18.96 18.15 4.43
C PRO A 62 -19.33 18.38 2.97
N THR A 63 -20.63 18.31 2.69
CA THR A 63 -21.23 18.67 1.41
C THR A 63 -20.68 20.01 0.91
N PRO A 64 -20.44 20.19 -0.40
CA PRO A 64 -20.00 21.48 -0.90
C PRO A 64 -21.12 22.49 -0.66
N VAL A 65 -20.81 23.54 0.10
CA VAL A 65 -21.71 24.69 0.28
C VAL A 65 -21.90 25.38 -1.08
N PRO A 66 -23.14 25.70 -1.51
CA PRO A 66 -23.32 26.49 -2.71
C PRO A 66 -22.89 27.93 -2.41
N TYR A 67 -21.95 28.42 -3.21
CA TYR A 67 -21.55 29.82 -3.20
C TYR A 67 -22.66 30.65 -3.87
N GLU A 68 -23.31 31.53 -3.11
CA GLU A 68 -24.13 32.61 -3.66
C GLU A 68 -23.41 33.95 -3.46
N SER A 69 -22.91 34.53 -4.56
CA SER A 69 -22.72 35.98 -4.80
C SER A 69 -22.28 36.23 -6.25
#